data_AF-A0A0C9SQ55-F1
#
_entry.id   AF-A0A0C9SQ55-F1
#
_cell.length_a   1.000
_cell.length_b   1.000
_cell.length_c   1.000
_cell.angle_alpha   90.00
_cell.angle_beta   90.00
_cell.angle_gamma   90.00
#
_symmetry.space_group_name_H-M   'P 1'
#
loop_
_entity.id
_entity.type
_entity.pdbx_description
1 polymer ?
#
loop_
_entity_poly.entity_id
_entity_poly.type
_entity_poly.pdbx_seq_one_letter_code
_entity_poly.pdbx_strand_id
1 'polypeptide(L)'
;MWFFAPFRGLWCGLVGSVRNLNDVLSGGLLRYPYKYYTLQHYPTYICNGPTPSNTNISYFLSHTNVPGYAQWQSTGIEMAKNVNVPVLMTEYNSVSCGGSNVSDTFAATLWAVDAALNFASAGLSGAYLHTREYQVLYNLFDPPTPSTSTESGWHTGSPYYSALFLSETFIPGGSIVVDINLNNSINDPASTVAGYAIYNANGTACERLVLINYGLTGQLRNFTLPQNVTPSIGFRILVAPSVEEKTDISWAGQTIGQNGDLEGTQTTGWVECGDGCTVGVPGPGAALILFGDYANATGFFVGNSTIAGLNGYAPSPTGTSGAEDDGRGVWWRVVGVVVLVVTGSLQWVV
;
A
#
# COMPACT_ATOMS: atom_id res chain seq x y z
N MET A 1 -26.05 10.55 -7.38
CA MET A 1 -27.06 10.04 -6.43
C MET A 1 -26.34 9.11 -5.49
N TRP A 2 -26.13 9.54 -4.24
CA TRP A 2 -25.38 8.81 -3.21
C TRP A 2 -26.33 7.84 -2.51
N PHE A 3 -25.96 6.56 -2.38
CA PHE A 3 -26.72 5.61 -1.56
C PHE A 3 -25.83 4.93 -0.51
N PHE A 4 -26.36 5.02 0.71
CA PHE A 4 -26.09 4.35 1.98
C PHE A 4 -25.22 3.08 2.00
N ALA A 5 -24.34 3.01 3.00
CA ALA A 5 -24.11 1.79 3.77
C ALA A 5 -24.65 1.98 5.21
N PRO A 6 -25.29 0.96 5.81
CA PRO A 6 -25.94 1.04 7.12
C PRO A 6 -24.91 0.82 8.24
N PHE A 7 -23.93 1.70 8.33
CA PHE A 7 -23.04 1.77 9.49
C PHE A 7 -22.98 3.23 9.91
N ARG A 8 -23.06 3.50 11.22
CA ARG A 8 -22.92 4.86 11.76
C ARG A 8 -21.47 5.34 11.59
N GLY A 9 -21.02 5.54 10.37
CA GLY A 9 -19.81 6.27 10.00
C GLY A 9 -20.22 7.61 9.40
N LEU A 10 -19.59 8.69 9.83
CA LEU A 10 -19.83 10.01 9.24
C LEU A 10 -18.75 10.32 8.22
N TRP A 11 -19.20 10.76 7.04
CA TRP A 11 -18.39 11.15 5.90
C TRP A 11 -17.84 12.57 6.03
N CYS A 12 -16.51 12.72 5.99
CA CYS A 12 -15.85 14.00 5.73
C CYS A 12 -15.09 13.91 4.40
N GLY A 13 -15.76 14.30 3.32
CA GLY A 13 -15.18 14.34 1.98
C GLY A 13 -16.23 14.74 0.94
N LEU A 14 -16.21 16.01 0.53
CA LEU A 14 -16.89 16.48 -0.69
C LEU A 14 -15.98 17.51 -1.35
N VAL A 15 -15.64 17.27 -2.61
CA VAL A 15 -15.06 18.25 -3.53
C VAL A 15 -15.99 19.47 -3.52
N GLY A 16 -15.55 20.58 -2.90
CA GLY A 16 -16.29 21.85 -2.84
C GLY A 16 -16.64 22.37 -1.45
N SER A 17 -16.51 21.59 -0.37
CA SER A 17 -16.56 22.13 0.99
C SER A 17 -15.57 21.39 1.89
N VAL A 18 -14.38 21.96 2.08
CA VAL A 18 -13.40 21.45 3.06
C VAL A 18 -13.98 21.70 4.45
N ARG A 19 -14.70 20.72 5.00
CA ARG A 19 -14.93 20.70 6.44
C ARG A 19 -13.73 20.01 7.05
N ASN A 20 -12.95 20.74 7.84
CA ASN A 20 -11.89 20.10 8.61
C ASN A 20 -12.52 19.23 9.69
N LEU A 21 -11.96 18.05 9.92
CA LEU A 21 -12.44 17.09 10.89
C LEU A 21 -12.58 17.74 12.27
N ASN A 22 -11.63 18.57 12.70
CA ASN A 22 -11.70 19.29 13.97
C ASN A 22 -12.93 20.21 14.08
N ASP A 23 -13.35 20.85 12.98
CA ASP A 23 -14.51 21.73 12.97
C ASP A 23 -15.80 20.92 13.15
N VAL A 24 -15.90 19.77 12.47
CA VAL A 24 -17.07 18.90 12.57
C VAL A 24 -17.14 18.22 13.95
N LEU A 25 -15.98 17.80 14.50
CA LEU A 25 -15.90 17.25 15.85
C LEU A 25 -16.30 18.29 16.91
N SER A 26 -15.75 19.50 16.82
CA SER A 26 -16.09 20.62 17.72
C SER A 26 -17.55 21.06 17.57
N GLY A 27 -18.13 20.90 16.39
CA GLY A 27 -19.54 21.15 16.09
C GLY A 27 -20.52 20.19 16.78
N GLY A 28 -20.02 19.20 17.53
CA GLY A 28 -20.83 18.37 18.43
C GLY A 28 -20.78 16.87 18.15
N LEU A 29 -20.01 16.42 17.15
CA LEU A 29 -19.93 14.99 16.83
C LEU A 29 -19.25 14.15 17.89
N LEU A 30 -18.40 14.75 18.73
CA LEU A 30 -17.79 14.06 19.87
C LEU A 30 -18.83 13.56 20.89
N ARG A 31 -20.06 14.07 20.84
CA ARG A 31 -21.14 13.69 21.77
C ARG A 31 -21.82 12.36 21.40
N TYR A 32 -21.53 11.82 20.22
CA TYR A 32 -22.15 10.60 19.74
C TYR A 32 -21.16 9.43 19.74
N PRO A 33 -21.62 8.20 20.03
CA PRO A 33 -20.76 7.02 20.11
C PRO A 33 -20.46 6.48 18.69
N TYR A 34 -19.71 7.24 17.90
CA TYR A 34 -19.24 6.79 16.60
C TYR A 34 -18.18 5.70 16.77
N LYS A 35 -18.22 4.68 15.89
CA LYS A 35 -17.20 3.63 15.89
C LYS A 35 -15.90 4.07 15.22
N TYR A 36 -15.99 4.99 14.27
CA TYR A 36 -14.88 5.58 13.54
C TYR A 36 -15.37 6.82 12.78
N TYR A 37 -14.42 7.68 12.42
CA TYR A 37 -14.61 8.76 11.44
C TYR A 37 -13.94 8.40 10.13
N THR A 38 -14.45 8.90 9.01
CA THR A 38 -13.89 8.60 7.69
C THR A 38 -13.48 9.85 6.94
N LEU A 39 -12.35 9.75 6.25
CA LEU A 39 -11.79 10.78 5.38
C LEU A 39 -11.67 10.24 3.95
N GLN A 40 -11.67 11.17 3.00
CA GLN A 40 -11.34 10.91 1.60
C GLN A 40 -10.45 12.01 1.08
N HIS A 41 -9.42 11.67 0.31
CA HIS A 41 -8.51 12.68 -0.23
C HIS A 41 -7.75 12.20 -1.46
N TYR A 42 -7.57 13.14 -2.38
CA TYR A 42 -6.71 12.99 -3.55
C TYR A 42 -5.85 14.24 -3.63
N PRO A 43 -4.56 14.12 -3.99
CA PRO A 43 -3.68 15.27 -4.17
C PRO A 43 -4.20 16.30 -5.17
N THR A 44 -4.87 15.82 -6.23
CA THR A 44 -5.35 16.65 -7.33
C THR A 44 -6.50 15.95 -8.09
N TYR A 45 -6.99 16.58 -9.15
CA TYR A 45 -8.15 16.12 -9.92
C TYR A 45 -8.02 16.45 -11.41
N ILE A 46 -8.56 15.58 -12.27
CA ILE A 46 -8.59 15.76 -13.74
C ILE A 46 -10.00 16.05 -14.29
N CYS A 47 -10.99 16.32 -13.43
CA CYS A 47 -12.39 16.44 -13.81
C CYS A 47 -12.67 17.47 -14.94
N ASN A 48 -11.80 18.49 -15.07
CA ASN A 48 -11.89 19.53 -16.09
C ASN A 48 -10.82 19.41 -17.19
N GLY A 49 -10.20 18.23 -17.32
CA GLY A 49 -9.13 17.95 -18.27
C GLY A 49 -7.72 18.07 -17.69
N PRO A 50 -6.70 17.74 -18.50
CA PRO A 50 -5.31 17.75 -18.09
C PRO A 50 -4.81 19.18 -17.84
N THR A 51 -4.03 19.35 -16.79
CA THR A 51 -3.36 20.59 -16.41
C THR A 51 -1.92 20.28 -16.02
N PRO A 52 -0.99 21.26 -16.04
CA PRO A 52 0.38 21.04 -15.60
C PRO A 52 0.51 20.49 -14.17
N SER A 53 -0.50 20.67 -13.31
CA SER A 53 -0.48 20.13 -11.95
C SER A 53 -0.91 18.67 -11.90
N ASN A 54 -2.01 18.30 -12.56
CA ASN A 54 -2.57 16.94 -12.49
C ASN A 54 -1.86 15.93 -13.41
N THR A 55 -0.96 16.38 -14.28
CA THR A 55 -0.11 15.53 -15.12
C THR A 55 1.37 15.51 -14.70
N ASN A 56 1.73 16.21 -13.61
CA ASN A 56 3.12 16.31 -13.15
C ASN A 56 3.55 15.09 -12.32
N ILE A 57 4.28 14.17 -12.94
CA ILE A 57 4.81 12.97 -12.28
C ILE A 57 5.79 13.30 -11.14
N SER A 58 6.53 14.41 -11.23
CA SER A 58 7.52 14.78 -10.20
C SER A 58 6.88 15.10 -8.85
N TYR A 59 5.60 15.51 -8.82
CA TYR A 59 4.86 15.67 -7.56
C TYR A 59 4.78 14.36 -6.77
N PHE A 60 4.55 13.24 -7.48
CA PHE A 60 4.39 11.90 -6.92
C PHE A 60 5.73 11.22 -6.60
N LEU A 61 6.84 11.77 -7.06
CA LEU A 61 8.20 11.29 -6.80
C LEU A 61 8.94 12.13 -5.73
N SER A 62 8.23 13.03 -5.05
CA SER A 62 8.80 13.97 -4.11
C SER A 62 8.14 13.82 -2.76
N HIS A 63 8.88 13.21 -1.83
CA HIS A 63 8.40 12.92 -0.49
C HIS A 63 8.05 14.18 0.30
N THR A 64 8.65 15.34 0.00
CA THR A 64 8.27 16.63 0.64
C THR A 64 6.79 16.98 0.45
N ASN A 65 6.13 16.44 -0.59
CA ASN A 65 4.70 16.68 -0.82
C ASN A 65 3.80 15.78 0.04
N VAL A 66 4.31 14.66 0.55
CA VAL A 66 3.51 13.61 1.19
C VAL A 66 3.05 13.98 2.60
N PRO A 67 3.89 14.51 3.52
CA PRO A 67 3.42 14.95 4.83
C PRO A 67 2.29 15.99 4.76
N GLY A 68 2.42 16.99 3.87
CA GLY A 68 1.37 17.99 3.67
C GLY A 68 0.07 17.39 3.14
N TYR A 69 0.18 16.42 2.22
CA TYR A 69 -0.96 15.67 1.69
C TYR A 69 -1.60 14.74 2.73
N ALA A 70 -0.83 14.07 3.59
CA ALA A 70 -1.34 13.03 4.48
C ALA A 70 -1.80 13.56 5.84
N GLN A 71 -1.25 14.68 6.30
CA GLN A 71 -1.42 15.18 7.68
C GLN A 71 -2.33 16.42 7.78
N TRP A 72 -3.02 16.81 6.71
CA TRP A 72 -3.90 18.01 6.69
C TRP A 72 -5.03 17.98 7.73
N GLN A 73 -5.37 16.81 8.28
CA GLN A 73 -6.40 16.63 9.32
C GLN A 73 -5.83 16.32 10.72
N SER A 74 -4.52 16.53 10.95
CA SER A 74 -3.82 16.14 12.18
C SER A 74 -4.54 16.58 13.47
N THR A 75 -5.01 17.83 13.55
CA THR A 75 -5.78 18.32 14.71
C THR A 75 -7.06 17.52 14.95
N GLY A 76 -7.82 17.21 13.89
CA GLY A 76 -9.04 16.41 14.01
C GLY A 76 -8.77 14.95 14.38
N ILE A 77 -7.67 14.38 13.86
CA ILE A 77 -7.23 13.02 14.19
C ILE A 77 -6.82 12.94 15.66
N GLU A 78 -6.09 13.93 16.19
CA GLU A 78 -5.75 14.01 17.60
C GLU A 78 -6.99 14.13 18.50
N MET A 79 -7.97 14.97 18.11
CA MET A 79 -9.24 15.06 18.82
C MET A 79 -9.99 13.72 18.87
N ALA A 80 -10.04 12.99 17.76
CA ALA A 80 -10.68 11.69 17.68
C ALA A 80 -9.94 10.64 18.55
N LYS A 81 -8.61 10.67 18.54
CA LYS A 81 -7.76 9.84 19.40
C LYS A 81 -8.02 10.09 20.88
N ASN A 82 -8.20 11.35 21.31
CA ASN A 82 -8.49 11.70 22.70
C ASN A 82 -9.83 11.15 23.22
N VAL A 83 -10.76 10.81 22.32
CA VAL A 83 -12.02 10.13 22.65
C VAL A 83 -12.05 8.65 22.26
N ASN A 84 -10.89 8.08 21.92
CA ASN A 84 -10.71 6.69 21.48
C ASN A 84 -11.59 6.29 20.28
N VAL A 85 -11.80 7.21 19.33
CA VAL A 85 -12.51 6.93 18.08
C VAL A 85 -11.50 6.90 16.92
N PRO A 86 -11.29 5.76 16.26
CA PRO A 86 -10.44 5.63 15.07
C PRO A 86 -10.81 6.60 13.94
N VAL A 87 -9.81 7.00 13.16
CA VAL A 87 -10.01 7.73 11.89
C VAL A 87 -9.47 6.87 10.75
N LEU A 88 -10.28 6.71 9.69
CA LEU A 88 -9.96 5.87 8.53
C LEU A 88 -9.86 6.73 7.26
N MET A 89 -8.81 6.55 6.47
CA MET A 89 -8.74 7.04 5.09
C MET A 89 -9.50 6.08 4.18
N THR A 90 -10.81 6.24 4.09
CA THR A 90 -11.67 5.30 3.33
C THR A 90 -11.59 5.44 1.82
N GLU A 91 -10.98 6.51 1.33
CA GLU A 91 -10.76 6.68 -0.10
C GLU A 91 -9.52 7.53 -0.34
N TYR A 92 -8.49 6.94 -0.93
CA TYR A 92 -7.39 7.69 -1.51
C TYR A 92 -6.88 7.04 -2.79
N ASN A 93 -6.39 7.86 -3.72
CA ASN A 93 -5.56 7.45 -4.84
C ASN A 93 -4.89 8.69 -5.47
N SER A 94 -4.17 8.51 -6.58
CA SER A 94 -3.29 9.53 -7.17
C SER A 94 -4.00 10.79 -7.70
N VAL A 95 -4.87 10.67 -8.72
CA VAL A 95 -5.57 11.81 -9.33
C VAL A 95 -7.04 11.46 -9.44
N SER A 96 -7.93 12.22 -8.77
CA SER A 96 -9.36 11.93 -8.82
C SER A 96 -9.97 12.23 -10.20
N CYS A 97 -11.20 11.74 -10.43
CA CYS A 97 -11.90 11.76 -11.72
C CYS A 97 -11.26 10.86 -12.79
N GLY A 98 -10.86 9.64 -12.39
CA GLY A 98 -10.41 8.60 -13.31
C GLY A 98 -8.90 8.48 -13.51
N GLY A 99 -8.11 9.40 -12.95
CA GLY A 99 -6.65 9.37 -13.05
C GLY A 99 -6.09 10.14 -14.24
N SER A 100 -4.78 10.40 -14.21
CA SER A 100 -4.05 11.05 -15.30
C SER A 100 -2.97 10.12 -15.88
N ASN A 101 -2.10 10.64 -16.75
CA ASN A 101 -0.92 9.94 -17.26
C ASN A 101 0.08 9.46 -16.18
N VAL A 102 -0.14 9.82 -14.92
CA VAL A 102 0.64 9.35 -13.77
C VAL A 102 -0.02 8.18 -13.06
N SER A 103 -1.34 8.07 -13.15
CA SER A 103 -2.14 7.23 -12.25
C SER A 103 -1.95 5.73 -12.42
N ASP A 104 -1.52 5.30 -13.60
CA ASP A 104 -1.25 3.90 -13.95
C ASP A 104 0.25 3.57 -13.97
N THR A 105 1.12 4.43 -13.42
CA THR A 105 2.58 4.23 -13.44
C THR A 105 3.16 3.77 -12.10
N PHE A 106 4.40 3.29 -12.15
CA PHE A 106 5.17 2.91 -10.97
C PHE A 106 5.44 4.10 -10.02
N ALA A 107 5.48 5.34 -10.52
CA ALA A 107 5.49 6.53 -9.67
C ALA A 107 4.27 6.61 -8.75
N ALA A 108 3.06 6.36 -9.27
CA ALA A 108 1.84 6.31 -8.45
C ALA A 108 1.88 5.15 -7.45
N THR A 109 2.51 4.03 -7.82
CA THR A 109 2.73 2.88 -6.92
C THR A 109 3.60 3.26 -5.72
N LEU A 110 4.78 3.87 -5.96
CA LEU A 110 5.67 4.32 -4.89
C LEU A 110 5.02 5.42 -4.03
N TRP A 111 4.33 6.37 -4.66
CA TRP A 111 3.57 7.39 -3.96
C TRP A 111 2.47 6.79 -3.06
N ALA A 112 1.76 5.76 -3.52
CA ALA A 112 0.71 5.11 -2.73
C ALA A 112 1.28 4.41 -1.49
N VAL A 113 2.47 3.81 -1.58
CA VAL A 113 3.22 3.27 -0.43
C VAL A 113 3.60 4.39 0.54
N ASP A 114 4.21 5.45 0.04
CA ASP A 114 4.65 6.60 0.84
C ASP A 114 3.46 7.26 1.58
N ALA A 115 2.37 7.55 0.86
CA ALA A 115 1.15 8.10 1.41
C ALA A 115 0.53 7.21 2.50
N ALA A 116 0.47 5.88 2.28
CA ALA A 116 -0.08 4.95 3.27
C ALA A 116 0.73 4.94 4.57
N LEU A 117 2.05 4.91 4.46
CA LEU A 117 2.94 4.96 5.62
C LEU A 117 2.85 6.31 6.35
N ASN A 118 2.66 7.40 5.60
CA ASN A 118 2.45 8.72 6.19
C ASN A 118 1.06 8.87 6.84
N PHE A 119 0.01 8.24 6.31
CA PHE A 119 -1.28 8.16 7.02
C PHE A 119 -1.13 7.42 8.35
N ALA A 120 -0.38 6.32 8.37
CA ALA A 120 -0.10 5.59 9.60
C ALA A 120 0.71 6.44 10.59
N SER A 121 1.72 7.18 10.13
CA SER A 121 2.50 8.10 10.99
C SER A 121 1.66 9.29 11.50
N ALA A 122 0.65 9.71 10.75
CA ALA A 122 -0.34 10.71 11.15
C ALA A 122 -1.37 10.21 12.17
N GLY A 123 -1.39 8.90 12.47
CA GLY A 123 -2.29 8.29 13.45
C GLY A 123 -3.63 7.80 12.87
N LEU A 124 -3.75 7.65 11.56
CA LEU A 124 -4.91 6.97 10.97
C LEU A 124 -4.85 5.46 11.26
N SER A 125 -6.01 4.86 11.50
CA SER A 125 -6.13 3.44 11.86
C SER A 125 -6.34 2.51 10.67
N GLY A 126 -6.50 3.07 9.47
CA GLY A 126 -6.81 2.33 8.25
C GLY A 126 -6.73 3.26 7.04
N ALA A 127 -6.27 2.74 5.91
CA ALA A 127 -6.25 3.44 4.63
C ALA A 127 -6.66 2.48 3.51
N TYR A 128 -7.51 2.95 2.60
CA TYR A 128 -8.14 2.13 1.57
C TYR A 128 -7.90 2.77 0.20
N LEU A 129 -7.12 2.08 -0.64
CA LEU A 129 -6.87 2.48 -2.02
C LEU A 129 -8.17 2.37 -2.82
N HIS A 130 -8.55 3.47 -3.45
CA HIS A 130 -9.77 3.51 -4.23
C HIS A 130 -9.61 2.80 -5.57
N THR A 131 -10.51 1.87 -5.87
CA THR A 131 -10.71 1.28 -7.19
C THR A 131 -12.17 1.53 -7.60
N ARG A 132 -12.41 1.71 -8.90
CA ARG A 132 -13.70 2.19 -9.42
C ARG A 132 -14.15 1.39 -10.65
N GLU A 133 -15.06 1.94 -11.45
CA GLU A 133 -15.47 1.32 -12.71
C GLU A 133 -14.30 1.11 -13.68
N TYR A 134 -14.50 0.19 -14.62
CA TYR A 134 -13.58 -0.15 -15.71
C TYR A 134 -12.96 1.08 -16.39
N GLN A 135 -11.65 1.01 -16.73
CA GLN A 135 -10.85 2.04 -17.40
C GLN A 135 -10.46 3.26 -16.54
N VAL A 136 -10.70 3.22 -15.23
CA VAL A 136 -10.10 4.21 -14.34
C VAL A 136 -8.61 3.89 -14.17
N LEU A 137 -7.73 4.84 -14.51
CA LEU A 137 -6.28 4.62 -14.64
C LEU A 137 -5.62 4.23 -13.31
N TYR A 138 -6.15 4.69 -12.19
CA TYR A 138 -5.63 4.35 -10.87
C TYR A 138 -6.18 3.03 -10.29
N ASN A 139 -6.99 2.29 -11.05
CA ASN A 139 -7.56 1.03 -10.56
C ASN A 139 -6.45 0.02 -10.23
N LEU A 140 -6.69 -0.74 -9.16
CA LEU A 140 -5.79 -1.84 -8.78
C LEU A 140 -5.96 -3.01 -9.73
N PHE A 141 -7.18 -3.24 -10.19
CA PHE A 141 -7.53 -4.30 -11.13
C PHE A 141 -8.81 -3.92 -11.85
N ASP A 142 -9.00 -4.48 -13.03
CA ASP A 142 -10.13 -4.19 -13.89
C ASP A 142 -10.60 -5.45 -14.61
N PRO A 143 -11.94 -5.59 -14.80
CA PRO A 143 -12.48 -6.71 -15.55
C PRO A 143 -12.07 -6.63 -17.02
N PRO A 144 -12.15 -7.75 -17.78
CA PRO A 144 -11.89 -7.74 -19.22
C PRO A 144 -12.78 -6.72 -19.96
N THR A 145 -14.07 -6.67 -19.63
CA THR A 145 -14.99 -5.60 -20.03
C THR A 145 -16.07 -5.39 -18.96
N PRO A 146 -16.81 -4.27 -18.97
CA PRO A 146 -17.96 -4.07 -18.08
C PRO A 146 -19.04 -5.17 -18.20
N SER A 147 -19.28 -5.66 -19.43
CA SER A 147 -20.28 -6.69 -19.73
C SER A 147 -19.84 -8.11 -19.41
N THR A 148 -18.52 -8.35 -19.29
CA THR A 148 -17.93 -9.68 -19.07
C THR A 148 -17.14 -9.75 -17.76
N SER A 149 -17.59 -9.01 -16.74
CA SER A 149 -16.88 -8.88 -15.45
C SER A 149 -16.72 -10.18 -14.66
N THR A 150 -17.39 -11.26 -15.03
CA THR A 150 -17.20 -12.60 -14.43
C THR A 150 -16.29 -13.52 -15.24
N GLU A 151 -15.80 -13.07 -16.40
CA GLU A 151 -14.93 -13.85 -17.28
C GLU A 151 -13.45 -13.69 -16.90
N SER A 152 -12.59 -14.57 -17.44
CA SER A 152 -11.13 -14.47 -17.31
C SER A 152 -10.57 -13.31 -18.13
N GLY A 153 -9.32 -12.95 -17.87
CA GLY A 153 -8.65 -11.83 -18.55
C GLY A 153 -8.81 -10.50 -17.82
N TRP A 154 -8.95 -10.56 -16.49
CA TRP A 154 -8.75 -9.38 -15.65
C TRP A 154 -7.34 -8.84 -15.86
N HIS A 155 -7.18 -7.52 -15.73
CA HIS A 155 -5.87 -6.91 -15.73
C HIS A 155 -5.60 -6.27 -14.38
N THR A 156 -4.34 -6.35 -13.96
CA THR A 156 -3.87 -5.73 -12.71
C THR A 156 -3.12 -4.45 -13.06
N GLY A 157 -3.49 -3.35 -12.42
CA GLY A 157 -2.81 -2.07 -12.58
C GLY A 157 -1.56 -1.97 -11.71
N SER A 158 -0.61 -1.12 -12.10
CA SER A 158 0.59 -0.86 -11.30
C SER A 158 0.32 -0.53 -9.83
N PRO A 159 -0.74 0.24 -9.45
CA PRO A 159 -0.92 0.58 -8.05
C PRO A 159 -1.22 -0.63 -7.16
N TYR A 160 -1.62 -1.79 -7.71
CA TYR A 160 -1.79 -3.03 -6.95
C TYR A 160 -0.50 -3.46 -6.21
N TYR A 161 0.67 -3.20 -6.79
CA TYR A 161 1.95 -3.53 -6.16
C TYR A 161 2.18 -2.77 -4.84
N SER A 162 1.54 -1.61 -4.66
CA SER A 162 1.56 -0.90 -3.37
C SER A 162 0.82 -1.69 -2.30
N ALA A 163 -0.31 -2.31 -2.63
CA ALA A 163 -1.07 -3.17 -1.72
C ALA A 163 -0.27 -4.42 -1.34
N LEU A 164 0.39 -5.06 -2.30
CA LEU A 164 1.30 -6.19 -2.03
C LEU A 164 2.41 -5.82 -1.07
N PHE A 165 3.13 -4.72 -1.36
CA PHE A 165 4.20 -4.23 -0.50
C PHE A 165 3.70 -3.93 0.93
N LEU A 166 2.59 -3.19 1.05
CA LEU A 166 2.04 -2.78 2.34
C LEU A 166 1.48 -3.96 3.15
N SER A 167 0.99 -5.01 2.49
CA SER A 167 0.49 -6.23 3.15
C SER A 167 1.56 -6.92 4.00
N GLU A 168 2.82 -6.90 3.55
CA GLU A 168 3.95 -7.45 4.30
C GLU A 168 4.62 -6.39 5.21
N THR A 169 4.29 -5.11 5.05
CA THR A 169 4.93 -4.01 5.78
C THR A 169 4.43 -3.88 7.22
N PHE A 170 3.12 -4.01 7.46
CA PHE A 170 2.54 -3.82 8.81
C PHE A 170 2.61 -5.09 9.67
N ILE A 171 2.98 -4.93 10.94
CA ILE A 171 3.21 -6.02 11.89
C ILE A 171 1.85 -6.53 12.40
N PRO A 172 1.59 -7.86 12.38
CA PRO A 172 0.39 -8.44 12.97
C PRO A 172 0.20 -8.01 14.43
N GLY A 173 -0.99 -7.53 14.77
CA GLY A 173 -1.29 -7.03 16.12
C GLY A 173 -1.11 -5.51 16.29
N GLY A 174 -0.57 -4.82 15.29
CA GLY A 174 -0.52 -3.36 15.24
C GLY A 174 0.90 -2.82 15.05
N SER A 175 0.98 -1.61 14.50
CA SER A 175 2.26 -0.96 14.21
C SER A 175 2.21 0.52 14.56
N ILE A 176 3.33 1.04 15.04
CA ILE A 176 3.59 2.47 15.15
C ILE A 176 4.59 2.83 14.06
N VAL A 177 4.18 3.70 13.14
CA VAL A 177 5.00 4.10 11.99
C VAL A 177 5.60 5.49 12.25
N VAL A 178 6.89 5.63 11.98
CA VAL A 178 7.63 6.89 12.11
C VAL A 178 8.31 7.19 10.78
N ASP A 179 8.00 8.34 10.20
CA ASP A 179 8.79 8.93 9.12
C ASP A 179 10.14 9.39 9.71
N ILE A 180 11.23 8.80 9.26
CA ILE A 180 12.55 9.05 9.85
C ILE A 180 13.25 10.28 9.28
N ASN A 181 12.57 11.05 8.41
CA ASN A 181 13.11 12.23 7.73
C ASN A 181 14.48 11.96 7.08
N LEU A 182 14.56 10.84 6.37
CA LEU A 182 15.81 10.32 5.82
C LEU A 182 16.48 11.36 4.93
N ASN A 183 17.69 11.79 5.28
CA ASN A 183 18.41 12.87 4.58
C ASN A 183 17.58 14.15 4.41
N ASN A 184 16.81 14.54 5.42
CA ASN A 184 15.92 15.71 5.40
C ASN A 184 14.83 15.63 4.30
N SER A 185 14.40 14.42 3.94
CA SER A 185 13.40 14.18 2.88
C SER A 185 12.08 14.91 3.08
N ILE A 186 11.70 15.24 4.31
CA ILE A 186 10.44 15.96 4.62
C ILE A 186 10.50 17.41 4.12
N ASN A 187 11.69 18.03 4.13
CA ASN A 187 11.84 19.46 3.86
C ASN A 187 12.66 19.79 2.61
N ASP A 188 13.50 18.86 2.14
CA ASP A 188 14.35 19.07 0.97
C ASP A 188 13.68 18.57 -0.32
N PRO A 189 13.19 19.46 -1.20
CA PRO A 189 12.53 19.06 -2.45
C PRO A 189 13.49 18.43 -3.45
N ALA A 190 14.80 18.52 -3.24
CA ALA A 190 15.82 17.82 -4.04
C ALA A 190 16.08 16.39 -3.54
N SER A 191 15.54 15.99 -2.37
CA SER A 191 15.68 14.63 -1.88
C SER A 191 14.98 13.63 -2.80
N THR A 192 15.69 12.56 -3.12
CA THR A 192 15.19 11.44 -3.94
C THR A 192 14.98 10.18 -3.11
N VAL A 193 14.84 10.32 -1.79
CA VAL A 193 14.63 9.19 -0.87
C VAL A 193 13.55 9.51 0.17
N ALA A 194 12.95 8.46 0.71
CA ALA A 194 12.15 8.50 1.94
C ALA A 194 12.43 7.28 2.79
N GLY A 195 12.09 7.33 4.08
CA GLY A 195 12.28 6.21 4.98
C GLY A 195 11.26 6.19 6.10
N TYR A 196 10.85 4.99 6.49
CA TYR A 196 9.89 4.78 7.58
C TYR A 196 10.37 3.66 8.49
N ALA A 197 10.43 3.93 9.79
CA ALA A 197 10.64 2.93 10.82
C ALA A 197 9.29 2.43 11.33
N ILE A 198 9.14 1.12 11.43
CA ILE A 198 7.90 0.46 11.84
C ILE A 198 8.18 -0.30 13.13
N TYR A 199 7.58 0.20 14.20
CA TYR A 199 7.64 -0.38 15.53
C TYR A 199 6.42 -1.26 15.77
N ASN A 200 6.58 -2.24 16.65
CA ASN A 200 5.47 -3.02 17.18
C ASN A 200 4.43 -2.14 17.90
N ALA A 201 3.27 -2.74 18.21
CA ALA A 201 2.10 -2.01 18.71
C ALA A 201 2.33 -1.21 20.01
N ASN A 202 3.33 -1.58 20.83
CA ASN A 202 3.69 -0.87 22.06
C ASN A 202 4.86 0.12 21.88
N GLY A 203 5.45 0.20 20.69
CA GLY A 203 6.53 1.13 20.35
C GLY A 203 7.89 0.79 20.97
N THR A 204 8.08 -0.43 21.50
CA THR A 204 9.31 -0.78 22.22
C THR A 204 10.41 -1.34 21.33
N ALA A 205 10.06 -1.86 20.15
CA ALA A 205 11.02 -2.44 19.21
C ALA A 205 10.71 -1.99 17.78
N CYS A 206 11.73 -1.49 17.09
CA CYS A 206 11.68 -1.31 15.64
C CYS A 206 11.90 -2.68 15.01
N GLU A 207 10.90 -3.22 14.34
CA GLU A 207 10.98 -4.57 13.74
C GLU A 207 11.14 -4.51 12.23
N ARG A 208 10.71 -3.40 11.61
CA ARG A 208 10.77 -3.23 10.15
C ARG A 208 11.19 -1.83 9.76
N LEU A 209 11.79 -1.72 8.58
CA LEU A 209 12.24 -0.48 7.97
C LEU A 209 11.84 -0.49 6.50
N VAL A 210 11.20 0.59 6.05
CA VAL A 210 10.93 0.84 4.63
C VAL A 210 11.87 1.92 4.14
N LEU A 211 12.49 1.70 2.98
CA LEU A 211 13.38 2.65 2.33
C LEU A 211 12.91 2.83 0.88
N ILE A 212 12.68 4.07 0.46
CA ILE A 212 12.21 4.40 -0.89
C ILE A 212 13.32 5.14 -1.64
N ASN A 213 13.55 4.76 -2.89
CA ASN A 213 14.43 5.43 -3.84
C ASN A 213 13.61 5.91 -5.04
N TYR A 214 13.44 7.22 -5.16
CA TYR A 214 12.73 7.89 -6.26
C TYR A 214 13.63 8.14 -7.49
N GLY A 215 14.80 7.49 -7.58
CA GLY A 215 15.62 7.51 -8.80
C GLY A 215 14.78 7.14 -10.03
N LEU A 216 15.07 7.75 -11.18
CA LEU A 216 14.17 7.70 -12.33
C LEU A 216 14.35 6.45 -13.21
N THR A 217 15.57 5.92 -13.30
CA THR A 217 15.99 4.91 -14.30
C THR A 217 17.17 4.05 -13.83
N GLY A 218 16.90 3.04 -13.01
CA GLY A 218 17.86 2.06 -12.49
C GLY A 218 18.94 2.57 -11.52
N GLN A 219 18.92 3.82 -11.05
CA GLN A 219 19.99 4.32 -10.19
C GLN A 219 19.99 3.63 -8.81
N LEU A 220 21.04 2.86 -8.52
CA LEU A 220 21.19 2.19 -7.22
C LEU A 220 21.46 3.22 -6.10
N ARG A 221 20.67 3.16 -5.03
CA ARG A 221 20.92 3.89 -3.79
C ARG A 221 21.33 2.94 -2.69
N ASN A 222 22.48 3.20 -2.09
CA ASN A 222 22.96 2.45 -0.93
C ASN A 222 22.49 3.13 0.36
N PHE A 223 21.86 2.35 1.24
CA PHE A 223 21.44 2.77 2.57
C PHE A 223 22.24 2.00 3.61
N THR A 224 22.90 2.73 4.51
CA THR A 224 23.75 2.14 5.55
C THR A 224 22.98 2.04 6.86
N LEU A 225 22.88 0.83 7.40
CA LEU A 225 22.43 0.59 8.75
C LEU A 225 23.65 0.62 9.69
N PRO A 226 23.65 1.49 10.73
CA PRO A 226 24.73 1.53 11.72
C PRO A 226 24.89 0.22 12.49
N GLN A 227 26.06 0.05 13.09
CA GLN A 227 26.31 -1.01 14.07
C GLN A 227 25.34 -0.93 15.25
N ASN A 228 25.03 -2.07 15.86
CA ASN A 228 24.16 -2.22 17.05
C ASN A 228 22.68 -1.89 16.82
N VAL A 229 22.22 -1.70 15.57
CA VAL A 229 20.78 -1.57 15.26
C VAL A 229 20.10 -2.93 15.24
N THR A 230 20.70 -3.91 14.56
CA THR A 230 20.18 -5.27 14.43
C THR A 230 21.31 -6.24 14.08
N PRO A 231 21.33 -7.48 14.60
CA PRO A 231 22.38 -8.45 14.27
C PRO A 231 22.30 -8.94 12.82
N SER A 232 21.11 -8.99 12.23
CA SER A 232 20.87 -9.41 10.85
C SER A 232 19.65 -8.70 10.27
N ILE A 233 19.51 -8.77 8.94
CA ILE A 233 18.30 -8.35 8.24
C ILE A 233 17.90 -9.35 7.17
N GLY A 234 16.60 -9.41 6.91
CA GLY A 234 16.00 -9.94 5.69
C GLY A 234 15.35 -8.80 4.92
N PHE A 235 15.43 -8.79 3.59
CA PHE A 235 14.82 -7.74 2.80
C PHE A 235 14.27 -8.20 1.45
N ARG A 236 13.23 -7.50 1.00
CA ARG A 236 12.58 -7.64 -0.32
C ARG A 236 12.51 -6.29 -1.01
N ILE A 237 12.56 -6.30 -2.33
CA ILE A 237 12.58 -5.10 -3.15
C ILE A 237 11.35 -5.07 -4.05
N LEU A 238 10.67 -3.92 -4.05
CA LEU A 238 9.72 -3.50 -5.06
C LEU A 238 10.47 -2.61 -6.08
N VAL A 239 10.44 -2.93 -7.36
CA VAL A 239 11.22 -2.23 -8.39
C VAL A 239 10.54 -2.26 -9.75
N ALA A 240 10.85 -1.26 -10.57
CA ALA A 240 10.54 -1.23 -12.00
C ALA A 240 11.70 -0.60 -12.80
N PRO A 241 11.80 -0.83 -14.12
CA PRO A 241 12.83 -0.20 -14.97
C PRO A 241 12.79 1.33 -15.00
N SER A 242 11.60 1.94 -14.85
CA SER A 242 11.42 3.39 -14.85
C SER A 242 10.21 3.83 -14.05
N VAL A 243 10.13 5.12 -13.72
CA VAL A 243 8.99 5.69 -12.96
C VAL A 243 7.69 5.72 -13.76
N GLU A 244 7.78 5.62 -15.09
CA GLU A 244 6.64 5.60 -16.02
C GLU A 244 6.18 4.17 -16.35
N GLU A 245 6.89 3.14 -15.85
CA GLU A 245 6.54 1.74 -16.10
C GLU A 245 5.16 1.40 -15.54
N LYS A 246 4.42 0.55 -16.25
CA LYS A 246 3.04 0.18 -15.91
C LYS A 246 2.84 -1.31 -15.66
N THR A 247 3.76 -2.12 -16.16
CA THR A 247 3.60 -3.57 -16.32
C THR A 247 4.80 -4.36 -15.81
N ASP A 248 6.03 -3.99 -16.19
CA ASP A 248 7.27 -4.65 -15.77
C ASP A 248 7.68 -4.22 -14.35
N ILE A 249 6.84 -4.56 -13.39
CA ILE A 249 7.02 -4.26 -11.97
C ILE A 249 7.23 -5.56 -11.24
N SER A 250 8.20 -5.57 -10.31
CA SER A 250 8.52 -6.75 -9.53
C SER A 250 8.43 -6.46 -8.03
N TRP A 251 7.70 -7.30 -7.29
CA TRP A 251 7.79 -7.41 -5.84
C TRP A 251 8.53 -8.71 -5.51
N ALA A 252 9.68 -8.59 -4.85
CA ALA A 252 10.47 -9.75 -4.43
C ALA A 252 10.84 -10.70 -5.59
N GLY A 253 11.09 -10.18 -6.79
CA GLY A 253 11.41 -11.02 -7.97
C GLY A 253 10.19 -11.64 -8.66
N GLN A 254 8.97 -11.32 -8.21
CA GLN A 254 7.72 -11.79 -8.82
C GLN A 254 6.92 -10.64 -9.44
N THR A 255 6.23 -10.94 -10.53
CA THR A 255 5.34 -10.03 -11.27
C THR A 255 3.95 -10.64 -11.28
N ILE A 256 2.92 -9.80 -11.28
CA ILE A 256 1.53 -10.25 -11.29
C ILE A 256 1.17 -10.71 -12.70
N GLY A 257 0.84 -11.99 -12.80
CA GLY A 257 0.34 -12.66 -13.98
C GLY A 257 -1.07 -12.22 -14.34
N GLN A 258 -1.55 -12.72 -15.48
CA GLN A 258 -2.85 -12.34 -16.04
C GLN A 258 -4.03 -12.73 -15.13
N ASN A 259 -3.88 -13.75 -14.29
CA ASN A 259 -4.95 -14.19 -13.37
C ASN A 259 -4.80 -13.61 -11.96
N GLY A 260 -3.89 -12.64 -11.75
CA GLY A 260 -3.60 -12.06 -10.45
C GLY A 260 -2.71 -12.93 -9.56
N ASP A 261 -2.15 -14.02 -10.09
CA ASP A 261 -1.12 -14.84 -9.45
C ASP A 261 0.27 -14.20 -9.58
N LEU A 262 1.17 -14.50 -8.64
CA LEU A 262 2.54 -14.02 -8.68
C LEU A 262 3.41 -14.99 -9.48
N GLU A 263 3.83 -14.57 -10.66
CA GLU A 263 4.74 -15.29 -11.54
C GLU A 263 6.20 -14.92 -11.27
N GLY A 264 7.13 -15.85 -11.53
CA GLY A 264 8.55 -15.65 -11.28
C GLY A 264 9.05 -16.33 -10.01
N THR A 265 10.33 -16.11 -9.68
CA THR A 265 10.97 -16.69 -8.50
C THR A 265 10.96 -15.66 -7.38
N GLN A 266 10.31 -16.00 -6.26
CA GLN A 266 10.36 -15.17 -5.07
C GLN A 266 11.79 -15.15 -4.51
N THR A 267 12.29 -13.95 -4.28
CA THR A 267 13.65 -13.68 -3.80
C THR A 267 13.60 -12.87 -2.52
N THR A 268 14.46 -13.22 -1.57
CA THR A 268 14.66 -12.48 -0.33
C THR A 268 16.16 -12.42 -0.10
N GLY A 269 16.67 -11.24 0.24
CA GLY A 269 18.07 -11.05 0.57
C GLY A 269 18.26 -11.14 2.08
N TRP A 270 19.39 -11.71 2.52
CA TRP A 270 19.77 -11.75 3.94
C TRP A 270 21.19 -11.25 4.12
N VAL A 271 21.39 -10.42 5.13
CA VAL A 271 22.68 -9.80 5.43
C VAL A 271 22.92 -9.82 6.93
N GLU A 272 24.10 -10.26 7.33
CA GLU A 272 24.60 -10.09 8.70
C GLU A 272 24.94 -8.60 8.92
N CYS A 273 24.40 -8.02 9.98
CA CYS A 273 24.47 -6.60 10.29
C CYS A 273 25.07 -6.31 11.68
N GLY A 274 25.72 -7.30 12.31
CA GLY A 274 26.34 -7.16 13.63
C GLY A 274 27.35 -6.00 13.74
N ASP A 275 28.08 -5.72 12.65
CA ASP A 275 29.03 -4.59 12.53
C ASP A 275 28.45 -3.40 11.73
N GLY A 276 27.13 -3.39 11.51
CA GLY A 276 26.47 -2.56 10.51
C GLY A 276 26.49 -3.20 9.12
N CYS A 277 25.65 -2.71 8.22
CA CYS A 277 25.52 -3.27 6.89
C CYS A 277 24.97 -2.23 5.90
N THR A 278 24.96 -2.58 4.61
CA THR A 278 24.42 -1.71 3.56
C THR A 278 23.43 -2.49 2.70
N VAL A 279 22.31 -1.84 2.39
CA VAL A 279 21.27 -2.35 1.48
C VAL A 279 21.24 -1.46 0.24
N GLY A 280 21.40 -2.06 -0.93
CA GLY A 280 21.26 -1.38 -2.22
C GLY A 280 19.82 -1.48 -2.72
N VAL A 281 19.17 -0.35 -2.98
CA VAL A 281 17.80 -0.28 -3.54
C VAL A 281 17.87 0.39 -4.91
N PRO A 282 17.57 -0.31 -6.01
CA PRO A 282 17.46 0.29 -7.33
C PRO A 282 16.35 1.35 -7.37
N GLY A 283 16.58 2.44 -8.09
CA GLY A 283 15.62 3.52 -8.28
C GLY A 283 15.05 3.48 -9.70
N PRO A 284 13.73 3.49 -9.91
CA PRO A 284 12.74 3.65 -8.87
C PRO A 284 12.52 2.33 -8.14
N GLY A 285 12.35 2.40 -6.82
CA GLY A 285 12.06 1.21 -6.03
C GLY A 285 11.92 1.50 -4.54
N ALA A 286 11.48 0.48 -3.82
CA ALA A 286 11.39 0.48 -2.37
C ALA A 286 11.88 -0.85 -1.81
N ALA A 287 12.50 -0.83 -0.64
CA ALA A 287 12.85 -2.02 0.10
C ALA A 287 12.03 -2.10 1.39
N LEU A 288 11.52 -3.29 1.68
CA LEU A 288 11.02 -3.68 3.00
C LEU A 288 12.10 -4.52 3.68
N ILE A 289 12.54 -4.07 4.85
CA ILE A 289 13.57 -4.71 5.65
C ILE A 289 12.95 -5.17 6.96
N LEU A 290 13.18 -6.42 7.35
CA LEU A 290 12.84 -6.98 8.66
C LEU A 290 14.13 -7.13 9.47
N PHE A 291 14.12 -6.63 10.70
CA PHE A 291 15.25 -6.73 11.62
C PHE A 291 15.26 -8.09 12.33
N GLY A 292 16.45 -8.67 12.47
CA GLY A 292 16.65 -9.99 13.08
C GLY A 292 16.18 -11.16 12.21
N ASP A 293 15.82 -10.91 10.95
CA ASP A 293 15.41 -11.93 9.98
C ASP A 293 16.66 -12.58 9.33
N TYR A 294 16.51 -13.83 8.88
CA TYR A 294 17.56 -14.71 8.34
C TYR A 294 16.93 -15.77 7.40
N ALA A 295 17.73 -16.50 6.63
CA ALA A 295 17.29 -17.36 5.51
C ALA A 295 16.19 -18.40 5.79
N ASN A 296 15.91 -18.71 7.06
CA ASN A 296 14.90 -19.67 7.48
C ASN A 296 13.84 -19.07 8.41
N ALA A 297 13.81 -17.74 8.59
CA ALA A 297 12.78 -17.08 9.34
C ALA A 297 11.46 -17.04 8.55
N THR A 298 10.35 -16.93 9.27
CA THR A 298 9.00 -16.86 8.70
C THR A 298 8.47 -15.43 8.65
N GLY A 299 9.37 -14.44 8.66
CA GLY A 299 9.00 -13.02 8.74
C GLY A 299 8.33 -12.50 7.46
N PHE A 300 8.71 -13.07 6.31
CA PHE A 300 8.10 -12.81 5.02
C PHE A 300 7.14 -13.92 4.59
N PHE A 301 6.11 -13.56 3.83
CA PHE A 301 5.22 -14.53 3.21
C PHE A 301 5.95 -15.32 2.11
N VAL A 302 5.73 -16.64 2.04
CA VAL A 302 6.28 -17.48 0.97
C VAL A 302 5.15 -18.08 0.15
N GLY A 303 5.15 -17.82 -1.17
CA GLY A 303 4.13 -18.34 -2.07
C GLY A 303 4.03 -17.58 -3.39
N ASN A 304 3.13 -18.05 -4.25
CA ASN A 304 2.84 -17.46 -5.56
C ASN A 304 1.37 -16.99 -5.69
N SER A 305 0.62 -16.98 -4.58
CA SER A 305 -0.75 -16.47 -4.56
C SER A 305 -0.79 -15.13 -3.85
N THR A 306 -1.50 -14.18 -4.45
CA THR A 306 -1.93 -12.93 -3.81
C THR A 306 -3.00 -13.19 -2.74
N ILE A 307 -3.55 -14.40 -2.68
CA ILE A 307 -4.58 -14.83 -1.75
C ILE A 307 -3.98 -15.87 -0.79
N ALA A 308 -3.46 -15.40 0.34
CA ALA A 308 -3.03 -16.30 1.40
C ALA A 308 -4.25 -17.05 2.00
N GLY A 309 -4.24 -18.38 1.97
CA GLY A 309 -5.12 -19.20 2.81
C GLY A 309 -6.50 -19.60 2.25
N LEU A 310 -6.77 -19.43 0.95
CA LEU A 310 -8.00 -19.99 0.35
C LEU A 310 -7.79 -21.49 0.07
N ASN A 311 -8.25 -22.34 0.99
CA ASN A 311 -8.25 -23.80 0.83
C ASN A 311 -8.95 -24.18 -0.49
N GLY A 312 -8.18 -24.76 -1.43
CA GLY A 312 -8.69 -25.18 -2.75
C GLY A 312 -8.29 -24.29 -3.92
N TYR A 313 -7.59 -23.16 -3.69
CA TYR A 313 -6.91 -22.46 -4.78
C TYR A 313 -5.63 -23.24 -5.11
N ALA A 314 -5.68 -24.08 -6.14
CA ALA A 314 -4.49 -24.67 -6.72
C ALA A 314 -3.76 -23.56 -7.50
N PRO A 315 -2.52 -23.18 -7.14
CA PRO A 315 -1.76 -22.26 -7.95
C PRO A 315 -1.65 -22.79 -9.38
N SER A 316 -1.67 -21.88 -10.36
CA SER A 316 -1.49 -22.27 -11.76
C SER A 316 -0.14 -22.99 -11.91
N PRO A 317 -0.08 -24.17 -12.55
CA PRO A 317 1.18 -24.87 -12.73
C PRO A 317 2.11 -23.99 -13.58
N THR A 318 3.22 -23.56 -12.99
CA THR A 318 4.31 -22.90 -13.70
C THR A 318 4.69 -23.74 -14.91
N GLY A 319 4.67 -23.14 -16.10
CA GLY A 319 4.96 -23.81 -17.36
C GLY A 319 6.35 -24.46 -17.37
N THR A 320 6.38 -25.76 -17.08
CA THR A 320 7.42 -26.67 -17.55
C THR A 320 6.73 -27.82 -18.27
N SER A 321 7.04 -27.95 -19.56
CA SER A 321 6.62 -29.03 -20.43
C SER A 321 6.92 -30.41 -19.84
N GLY A 322 5.87 -31.20 -19.58
CA GLY A 322 5.97 -32.60 -19.19
C GLY A 322 4.57 -33.15 -18.96
N ALA A 323 4.08 -33.93 -19.91
CA ALA A 323 2.78 -34.59 -19.83
C ALA A 323 2.77 -35.66 -18.72
N GLU A 324 1.69 -35.73 -17.95
CA GLU A 324 0.93 -36.97 -17.73
C GLU A 324 -0.45 -36.61 -17.17
N ASP A 325 -1.45 -36.94 -17.98
CA ASP A 325 -2.88 -36.87 -17.71
C ASP A 325 -3.25 -38.05 -16.82
N ASP A 326 -3.83 -37.79 -15.64
CA ASP A 326 -4.54 -38.83 -14.90
C ASP A 326 -5.83 -38.23 -14.31
N GLY A 327 -6.89 -38.38 -15.10
CA GLY A 327 -8.20 -37.82 -14.82
C GLY A 327 -8.79 -38.32 -13.52
N ARG A 328 -9.42 -37.41 -12.77
CA ARG A 328 -10.50 -37.73 -11.81
C ARG A 328 -11.41 -36.51 -11.63
N GLY A 329 -12.71 -36.74 -11.83
CA GLY A 329 -13.74 -35.71 -12.04
C GLY A 329 -13.98 -34.72 -10.90
N VAL A 330 -14.31 -33.49 -11.31
CA VAL A 330 -14.68 -32.37 -10.46
C VAL A 330 -16.15 -32.48 -10.07
N TRP A 331 -16.42 -32.64 -8.78
CA TRP A 331 -17.76 -32.48 -8.20
C TRP A 331 -17.91 -31.04 -7.69
N TRP A 332 -18.82 -30.28 -8.30
CA TRP A 332 -19.19 -28.94 -7.84
C TRP A 332 -19.87 -29.01 -6.47
N ARG A 333 -19.24 -28.40 -5.44
CA ARG A 333 -19.90 -28.09 -4.17
C ARG A 333 -20.16 -26.59 -4.09
N VAL A 334 -21.44 -26.25 -4.05
CA VAL A 334 -21.96 -24.92 -3.68
C VAL A 334 -21.48 -24.60 -2.27
N VAL A 335 -20.73 -23.52 -2.08
CA VAL A 335 -20.37 -23.01 -0.76
C VAL A 335 -21.27 -21.83 -0.43
N GLY A 336 -22.14 -22.04 0.55
CA GLY A 336 -22.99 -21.01 1.13
C GLY A 336 -22.17 -19.97 1.91
N VAL A 337 -22.66 -18.73 1.89
CA VAL A 337 -22.12 -17.58 2.61
C VAL A 337 -22.10 -17.88 4.11
N VAL A 338 -20.91 -17.98 4.69
CA VAL A 338 -20.71 -17.96 6.16
C VAL A 338 -20.40 -16.52 6.56
N VAL A 339 -21.36 -15.87 7.21
CA VAL A 339 -21.13 -14.60 7.91
C VAL A 339 -20.42 -14.92 9.22
N LEU A 340 -19.11 -14.70 9.27
CA LEU A 340 -18.35 -14.77 10.51
C LEU A 340 -18.43 -13.41 11.22
N VAL A 341 -19.14 -13.35 12.35
CA VAL A 341 -19.10 -12.20 13.25
C VAL A 341 -17.83 -12.34 14.11
N VAL A 342 -16.78 -11.59 13.78
CA VAL A 342 -15.58 -11.49 14.61
C VAL A 342 -15.75 -10.30 15.56
N THR A 343 -15.87 -10.59 16.84
CA THR A 343 -15.69 -9.63 17.93
C THR A 343 -14.21 -9.55 18.29
N GLY A 344 -13.57 -8.40 18.05
CA GLY A 344 -12.26 -8.05 18.63
C GLY A 344 -11.15 -7.77 17.62
N SER A 345 -10.50 -6.62 17.81
CA SER A 345 -9.31 -6.08 17.11
C SER A 345 -9.42 -5.94 15.57
N LEU A 346 -9.60 -4.69 15.12
CA LEU A 346 -9.43 -4.28 13.72
C LEU A 346 -8.00 -4.59 13.28
N GLN A 347 -7.85 -5.62 12.46
CA GLN A 347 -6.63 -5.88 11.69
C GLN A 347 -6.73 -5.15 10.35
N TRP A 348 -5.58 -4.77 9.80
CA TRP A 348 -5.46 -4.27 8.43
C TRP A 348 -5.95 -5.35 7.47
N VAL A 349 -7.05 -5.09 6.77
CA VAL A 349 -7.51 -5.92 5.66
C VAL A 349 -7.11 -5.16 4.40
N VAL A 350 -6.18 -5.74 3.64
CA VAL A 350 -5.83 -5.28 2.28
C VAL A 350 -6.93 -5.69 1.32
#